data_AF-A0AAN2PJE6-F1
#
_entry.id   AF-A0AAN2PJE6-F1
#
_cell.length_a   1.000
_cell.length_b   1.000
_cell.length_c   1.000
_cell.angle_alpha   90.00
_cell.angle_beta   90.00
_cell.angle_gamma   90.00
#
_symmetry.space_group_name_H-M   'P 1'
#
loop_
_entity.id
_entity.type
_entity.pdbx_description
1 polymer ?
#
loop_
_entity_poly.entity_id
_entity_poly.type
_entity_poly.pdbx_seq_one_letter_code
_entity_poly.pdbx_strand_id
1 'polypeptide(L)'
;MHSESIPKQIIQLKGKVIHGEGRGGKIGFPTANIDFTATWLETGVYGVRIRFNGQKYFGVMNIGVRPTFHKNSPKNIEVHILNFNEVIYGISIQVEVLFKNRE
;
A
#
# COMPACT_ATOMS: atom_id res chain seq x y z
N MET A 1 6.32 -33.73 -13.63
CA MET A 1 5.19 -32.78 -13.77
C MET A 1 4.17 -33.17 -12.72
N HIS A 2 3.77 -32.39 -11.73
CA HIS A 2 3.90 -30.99 -11.38
C HIS A 2 4.29 -30.89 -9.90
N SER A 3 5.27 -30.07 -9.53
CA SER A 3 5.31 -29.59 -8.14
C SER A 3 4.42 -28.37 -8.08
N GLU A 4 3.22 -28.53 -7.54
CA GLU A 4 2.44 -27.39 -7.07
C GLU A 4 3.32 -26.64 -6.07
N SER A 5 3.77 -25.45 -6.49
CA SER A 5 4.61 -24.61 -5.66
C SER A 5 3.74 -24.13 -4.51
N ILE A 6 4.08 -24.55 -3.28
CA ILE A 6 3.47 -24.09 -2.03
C ILE A 6 3.32 -22.55 -2.11
N PRO A 7 2.14 -21.97 -1.78
CA PRO A 7 1.96 -20.54 -1.87
C PRO A 7 2.99 -19.84 -0.99
N LYS A 8 3.89 -19.11 -1.66
CA LYS A 8 4.74 -18.09 -1.07
C LYS A 8 3.83 -17.23 -0.19
N GLN A 9 4.12 -17.16 1.11
CA GLN A 9 3.25 -16.55 2.11
C GLN A 9 2.72 -15.20 1.61
N ILE A 10 1.40 -15.13 1.36
CA ILE A 10 0.76 -13.92 0.83
C ILE A 10 0.62 -12.96 2.00
N ILE A 11 1.37 -11.86 1.97
CA ILE A 11 1.22 -10.79 2.95
C ILE A 11 -0.02 -9.99 2.57
N GLN A 12 -1.05 -10.06 3.41
CA GLN A 12 -2.28 -9.30 3.26
C GLN A 12 -2.39 -8.26 4.37
N LEU A 13 -2.79 -7.06 3.97
CA LEU A 13 -2.94 -5.90 4.82
C LEU A 13 -4.36 -5.38 4.65
N LYS A 14 -4.97 -4.91 5.73
CA LYS A 14 -6.27 -4.23 5.69
C LYS A 14 -6.11 -2.90 6.39
N GLY A 15 -6.59 -1.83 5.79
CA GLY A 15 -6.55 -0.53 6.41
C GLY A 15 -7.49 0.48 5.78
N LYS A 16 -7.70 1.57 6.49
CA LYS A 16 -8.61 2.65 6.11
C LYS A 16 -7.87 3.64 5.22
N VAL A 17 -8.50 4.02 4.11
CA VAL A 17 -8.00 5.09 3.25
C VAL A 17 -8.18 6.42 3.94
N ILE A 18 -7.09 7.15 4.15
CA ILE A 18 -7.07 8.48 4.75
C ILE A 18 -6.55 9.53 3.76
N HIS A 19 -6.84 10.79 4.06
CA HIS A 19 -6.26 11.90 3.31
C HIS A 19 -4.74 11.93 3.53
N GLY A 20 -3.99 12.01 2.44
CA GLY A 20 -2.57 12.32 2.50
C GLY A 20 -2.33 13.80 2.78
N GLU A 21 -1.09 14.18 3.06
CA GLU A 21 -0.70 15.57 3.31
C GLU A 21 -0.70 16.46 2.05
N GLY A 22 -1.30 16.02 0.93
CA GLY A 22 -1.37 16.80 -0.30
C GLY A 22 -0.04 17.08 -1.00
N ARG A 23 1.09 16.55 -0.49
CA ARG A 23 2.44 16.81 -1.03
C ARG A 23 2.74 16.12 -2.36
N GLY A 24 1.91 15.16 -2.79
CA GLY A 24 1.93 14.56 -4.13
C GLY A 24 1.27 15.42 -5.23
N GLY A 25 0.97 16.70 -4.92
CA GLY A 25 0.28 17.61 -5.81
C GLY A 25 1.04 17.88 -7.11
N LYS A 26 0.53 17.30 -8.21
CA LYS A 26 0.29 17.91 -9.54
C LYS A 26 0.03 16.88 -10.65
N ILE A 27 0.24 15.58 -10.40
CA ILE A 27 -0.06 14.52 -11.37
C ILE A 27 -1.17 13.62 -10.79
N GLY A 28 -2.42 14.05 -10.97
CA GLY A 28 -3.64 13.28 -11.26
C GLY A 28 -4.00 11.93 -10.62
N PHE A 29 -3.30 11.42 -9.61
CA PHE A 29 -3.56 10.06 -9.11
C PHE A 29 -4.07 10.05 -7.66
N PRO A 30 -5.17 9.35 -7.36
CA PRO A 30 -5.66 9.18 -5.99
C PRO A 30 -4.69 8.28 -5.21
N THR A 31 -3.77 8.89 -4.47
CA THR A 31 -2.92 8.16 -3.53
C THR A 31 -3.73 7.88 -2.26
N ALA A 32 -4.01 6.60 -1.99
CA ALA A 32 -4.62 6.14 -0.77
C ALA A 32 -3.53 6.00 0.30
N ASN A 33 -3.53 6.88 1.29
CA ASN A 33 -2.76 6.62 2.50
C ASN A 33 -3.52 5.58 3.30
N ILE A 34 -2.83 4.54 3.74
CA ILE A 34 -3.50 3.47 4.47
C ILE A 34 -2.94 3.46 5.88
N ASP A 35 -3.83 3.67 6.84
CA ASP A 35 -3.48 3.52 8.25
C ASP A 35 -3.47 2.02 8.60
N PHE A 36 -2.28 1.44 8.73
CA PHE A 36 -2.10 0.08 9.23
C PHE A 36 -0.78 -0.12 9.97
N THR A 37 -0.83 -0.92 11.03
CA THR A 37 0.33 -1.31 11.83
C THR A 37 1.08 -2.48 11.18
N ALA A 38 1.88 -2.24 10.12
CA ALA A 38 2.79 -3.25 9.56
C ALA A 38 4.25 -2.97 9.93
N THR A 39 4.54 -3.01 11.23
CA THR A 39 5.88 -2.76 11.75
C THR A 39 6.92 -3.75 11.21
N TRP A 40 6.52 -4.96 10.83
CA TRP A 40 7.38 -6.02 10.30
C TRP A 40 7.75 -5.89 8.82
N LEU A 41 7.06 -5.05 8.03
CA LEU A 41 7.44 -4.81 6.64
C LEU A 41 8.57 -3.79 6.58
N GLU A 42 9.64 -4.12 5.87
CA GLU A 42 10.76 -3.20 5.65
C GLU A 42 10.33 -1.93 4.89
N THR A 43 11.14 -0.88 4.99
CA THR A 43 10.97 0.29 4.13
C THR A 43 11.29 -0.08 2.68
N GLY A 44 10.62 0.56 1.74
CA GLY A 44 10.84 0.38 0.30
C GLY A 44 9.58 0.45 -0.53
N VAL A 45 9.73 0.10 -1.82
CA VAL A 45 8.67 0.12 -2.82
C VAL A 45 8.21 -1.31 -3.10
N TYR A 46 6.89 -1.51 -3.20
CA TYR A 46 6.27 -2.82 -3.37
C TYR A 46 5.23 -2.78 -4.49
N GLY A 47 5.21 -3.84 -5.30
CA GLY A 47 4.08 -4.13 -6.18
C GLY A 47 2.96 -4.77 -5.38
N VAL A 48 1.75 -4.22 -5.48
CA VAL A 48 0.59 -4.68 -4.68
C VAL A 48 -0.65 -4.90 -5.53
N ARG A 49 -1.56 -5.71 -5.00
CA ARG A 49 -2.92 -5.86 -5.50
C ARG A 49 -3.90 -5.36 -4.45
N ILE A 50 -4.81 -4.49 -4.84
CA ILE A 50 -5.86 -3.94 -3.99
C ILE A 50 -7.17 -4.67 -4.29
N ARG A 51 -7.93 -5.03 -3.25
CA ARG A 51 -9.31 -5.50 -3.38
C ARG A 51 -10.26 -4.46 -2.79
N PHE A 52 -11.20 -4.01 -3.61
CA PHE A 52 -12.21 -3.03 -3.23
C PHE A 52 -13.50 -3.29 -4.04
N ASN A 53 -14.67 -3.28 -3.38
CA ASN A 53 -15.98 -3.52 -4.00
C ASN A 53 -16.05 -4.76 -4.93
N GLY A 54 -15.41 -5.87 -4.52
CA GLY A 54 -15.35 -7.10 -5.32
C GLY A 54 -14.42 -7.05 -6.53
N GLN A 55 -13.84 -5.88 -6.83
CA GLN A 55 -12.88 -5.66 -7.89
C GLN A 55 -11.44 -5.76 -7.40
N LYS A 56 -10.52 -6.02 -8.34
CA LYS A 56 -9.08 -6.11 -8.10
C LYS A 56 -8.38 -5.03 -8.91
N TYR A 57 -7.52 -4.27 -8.24
CA TYR A 57 -6.69 -3.23 -8.85
C TYR A 57 -5.23 -3.51 -8.59
N PHE A 58 -4.35 -3.05 -9.47
CA PHE A 58 -2.91 -3.07 -9.21
C PHE A 58 -2.45 -1.72 -8.68
N GLY A 59 -1.38 -1.73 -7.90
CA GLY A 59 -0.84 -0.51 -7.33
C GLY A 59 0.62 -0.62 -6.94
N VAL A 60 1.16 0.52 -6.58
CA VAL A 60 2.50 0.67 -6.00
C VAL A 60 2.33 1.10 -4.55
N MET A 61 2.94 0.38 -3.62
CA MET A 61 2.95 0.72 -2.21
C MET A 61 4.35 1.19 -1.80
N ASN A 62 4.43 2.36 -1.17
CA ASN A 62 5.66 2.88 -0.58
C ASN A 62 5.57 2.80 0.94
N ILE A 63 6.56 2.18 1.58
CA ILE A 63 6.73 2.16 3.03
C ILE A 63 7.95 3.01 3.38
N GLY A 64 7.71 4.16 3.99
CA GLY A 64 8.74 5.10 4.44
C GLY A 64 8.67 5.38 5.93
N VAL A 65 9.66 6.12 6.44
CA VAL A 65 9.64 6.69 7.80
C VAL A 65 9.44 8.19 7.65
N ARG A 66 8.48 8.77 8.38
CA ARG A 66 8.35 10.24 8.42
C ARG A 66 9.56 10.79 9.18
N PRO A 67 10.32 11.75 8.62
CA PRO A 67 11.34 12.45 9.38
C PRO A 67 10.63 13.36 10.39
N THR A 68 10.30 12.83 11.57
CA THR A 68 9.90 13.63 12.72
C THR A 68 11.07 13.68 13.70
N PHE A 69 11.13 14.71 14.53
CA PHE A 69 12.21 14.93 15.51
C PHE A 69 12.37 13.82 16.56
N HIS A 70 11.52 12.79 16.54
CA HIS A 70 11.52 11.68 17.48
C HIS A 70 12.06 10.41 16.82
N LYS A 71 12.99 9.71 17.48
CA LYS A 71 13.64 8.48 16.98
C LYS A 71 12.68 7.29 16.70
N ASN A 72 11.40 7.40 17.04
CA ASN A 72 10.38 6.35 16.95
C ASN A 72 9.18 6.75 16.06
N SER A 73 9.43 7.47 14.95
CA SER A 73 8.36 7.85 14.02
C SER A 73 7.66 6.61 13.46
N PRO A 74 6.32 6.56 13.44
CA PRO A 74 5.60 5.45 12.80
C PRO A 74 5.94 5.40 11.30
N LYS A 75 5.99 4.19 10.75
CA LYS A 75 6.09 3.99 9.31
C LYS A 75 4.87 4.61 8.63
N ASN A 76 5.10 5.33 7.54
CA ASN A 76 4.06 5.87 6.68
C ASN A 76 3.92 4.96 5.47
N ILE A 77 2.68 4.59 5.14
CA ILE A 77 2.42 3.67 4.04
C ILE A 77 1.44 4.30 3.06
N GLU A 78 1.92 4.45 1.83
CA GLU A 78 1.21 5.12 0.75
C GLU A 78 0.96 4.11 -0.35
N VAL A 79 -0.29 3.94 -0.76
CA VAL A 79 -0.67 3.08 -1.87
C VAL A 79 -1.21 3.95 -3.01
N HIS A 80 -0.56 3.84 -4.14
CA HIS A 80 -1.01 4.41 -5.39
C HIS A 80 -1.73 3.34 -6.20
N ILE A 81 -3.03 3.50 -6.41
CA ILE A 81 -3.85 2.56 -7.18
C ILE A 81 -3.81 2.99 -8.65
N LEU A 82 -3.35 2.10 -9.53
CA LEU A 82 -3.23 2.38 -10.96
C LEU A 82 -4.61 2.40 -11.63
N ASN A 83 -4.81 3.34 -12.55
CA ASN A 83 -6.04 3.50 -13.33
C ASN A 83 -7.32 3.58 -12.46
N PHE A 84 -7.21 4.19 -11.29
CA PHE A 84 -8.30 4.33 -10.33
C PHE A 84 -8.81 5.78 -10.32
N ASN A 85 -10.13 5.96 -10.46
CA ASN A 85 -10.77 7.27 -10.58
C ASN A 85 -11.89 7.49 -9.55
N GLU A 86 -11.98 6.65 -8.51
CA GLU A 86 -12.99 6.79 -7.46
C GLU A 86 -12.43 7.48 -6.20
N VAL A 87 -13.32 8.16 -5.48
CA VAL A 87 -13.01 8.78 -4.19
C VAL A 87 -13.44 7.82 -3.08
N ILE A 88 -12.46 7.22 -2.38
CA ILE A 88 -12.69 6.17 -1.39
C ILE A 88 -12.20 6.53 0.02
N TYR A 89 -12.07 7.83 0.33
CA TYR A 89 -11.68 8.28 1.66
C TYR A 89 -12.63 7.74 2.73
N GLY A 90 -12.05 7.28 3.84
CA GLY A 90 -12.79 6.69 4.94
C GLY A 90 -13.14 5.21 4.77
N ILE A 91 -12.92 4.64 3.58
CA ILE A 91 -13.26 3.24 3.28
C ILE A 91 -12.09 2.31 3.59
N SER A 92 -12.38 1.11 4.07
CA SER A 92 -11.36 0.06 4.26
C SER A 92 -11.13 -0.73 2.98
N ILE A 93 -9.86 -0.94 2.64
CA ILE A 93 -9.43 -1.77 1.51
C ILE A 93 -8.52 -2.90 1.97
N GLN A 94 -8.41 -3.95 1.16
CA GLN A 94 -7.41 -5.01 1.35
C GLN A 94 -6.27 -4.82 0.34
N VAL A 95 -5.04 -5.01 0.79
CA VAL A 95 -3.82 -4.89 -0.01
C VAL A 95 -3.02 -6.19 0.13
N GLU A 96 -2.74 -6.83 -0.99
CA GLU A 96 -1.90 -8.01 -1.09
C GLU A 96 -0.52 -7.61 -1.63
N VAL A 97 0.54 -7.91 -0.91
CA VAL A 97 1.92 -7.68 -1.39
C VAL A 97 2.29 -8.78 -2.37
N LEU A 98 2.66 -8.39 -3.60
CA LEU A 98 3.07 -9.31 -4.64
C LEU A 98 4.59 -9.50 -4.65
N PHE A 99 5.33 -8.38 -4.58
CA PHE A 99 6.79 -8.36 -4.53
C PHE A 99 7.30 -7.05 -3.94
N LYS A 100 8.52 -7.09 -3.37
CA LYS A 100 9.30 -5.90 -3.05
C LYS A 100 10.14 -5.56 -4.28
N ASN A 101 10.09 -4.31 -4.73
CA ASN A 101 11.03 -3.83 -5.73
C ASN A 101 12.41 -3.78 -5.08
N ARG A 102 13.37 -4.48 -5.65
CA ARG A 102 14.77 -4.46 -5.22
C ARG A 102 15.50 -3.56 -6.20
N GLU A 103 16.14 -2.52 -5.69
CA GLU A 103 17.23 -1.89 -6.42
C GLU A 103 18.41 -2.85 -6.54
#